data_AF-A0A2V1P2C4-F1
#
_entry.id   AF-A0A2V1P2C4-F1
#
_cell.length_a   1.000
_cell.length_b   1.000
_cell.length_c   1.000
_cell.angle_alpha   90.00
_cell.angle_beta   90.00
_cell.angle_gamma   90.00
#
_symmetry.space_group_name_H-M   'P 1'
#
loop_
_entity.id
_entity.type
_entity.pdbx_description
1 polymer ?
#
loop_
_entity_poly.entity_id
_entity_poly.type
_entity_poly.pdbx_seq_one_letter_code
_entity_poly.pdbx_strand_id
1 'polypeptide(L)'
;MILCLCFTPRPAQEYGRLLDVLGEFTPVVQALPPDVVLADVTGSVRYFGRDAVALAGVIRMRALALLDVDATIGVAVNPLLARLAARRPAAGAIRVVPDDVAAFLAGLPAAAFPGVGPATARTLASYGLSTAAEIAATPLPTLQRILGAAAGRRLHEHAHGIDPTRVAPDAPPATAAVEHGFPRDELDPVRQRDALTHLADRLGARLRLTGQTCRALTLTVRYAGGAATTRTRALPEPTAHTPRLRTTAHDLHTALGLQRARVRHLTLTAEALRPAASATRQLAFDPADDKAHRIEEAADRARRRFGPDAVRPASALGATGVRTLRPALPTHPDTRSRKTLP
;
A
#
# COMPACT_ATOMS: atom_id res chain seq x y z
N MET A 1 8.22 22.84 -4.80
CA MET A 1 8.68 22.28 -3.51
C MET A 1 7.78 21.14 -3.12
N ILE A 2 8.37 20.03 -2.70
CA ILE A 2 7.70 18.79 -2.37
C ILE A 2 7.93 18.48 -0.89
N LEU A 3 6.84 18.07 -0.23
CA LEU A 3 6.84 17.61 1.15
C LEU A 3 6.72 16.08 1.15
N CYS A 4 7.53 15.41 1.96
CA CYS A 4 7.39 13.99 2.28
C CYS A 4 7.11 13.84 3.76
N LEU A 5 5.93 13.34 4.10
CA LEU A 5 5.54 13.04 5.48
C LEU A 5 5.79 11.57 5.75
N CYS A 6 6.61 11.27 6.75
CA CYS A 6 6.84 9.93 7.29
C CYS A 6 6.31 9.87 8.72
N PHE A 7 5.52 8.86 9.05
CA PHE A 7 4.91 8.69 10.37
C PHE A 7 4.87 7.22 10.78
N THR A 8 4.38 6.90 11.97
CA THR A 8 4.15 5.50 12.34
C THR A 8 2.97 4.93 11.54
N PRO A 9 3.03 3.71 10.98
CA PRO A 9 1.91 3.09 10.28
C PRO A 9 0.58 3.22 11.05
N ARG A 10 -0.47 3.73 10.38
CA ARG A 10 -1.79 3.95 10.98
C ARG A 10 -2.88 3.12 10.32
N PRO A 11 -4.00 2.85 11.02
CA PRO A 11 -5.19 2.28 10.41
C PRO A 11 -5.66 3.13 9.22
N ALA A 12 -6.28 2.47 8.23
CA ALA A 12 -6.71 3.11 6.98
C ALA A 12 -7.60 4.36 7.18
N GLN A 13 -8.41 4.40 8.24
CA GLN A 13 -9.27 5.55 8.55
C GLN A 13 -8.48 6.79 8.99
N GLU A 14 -7.46 6.61 9.84
CA GLU A 14 -6.58 7.70 10.28
C GLU A 14 -5.70 8.19 9.13
N TYR A 15 -5.21 7.25 8.30
CA TYR A 15 -4.47 7.58 7.08
C TYR A 15 -5.33 8.42 6.12
N GLY A 16 -6.59 8.06 5.90
CA GLY A 16 -7.52 8.83 5.08
C GLY A 16 -7.74 10.25 5.60
N ARG A 17 -7.98 10.40 6.91
CA ARG A 17 -8.10 11.73 7.54
C ARG A 17 -6.84 12.57 7.40
N LEU A 18 -5.66 11.95 7.45
CA LEU A 18 -4.39 12.66 7.21
C LEU A 18 -4.30 13.17 5.76
N LEU A 19 -4.77 12.39 4.79
CA LEU A 19 -4.88 12.84 3.40
C LEU A 19 -5.87 14.00 3.27
N ASP A 20 -7.00 13.97 3.96
CA ASP A 20 -7.97 15.07 3.96
C ASP A 20 -7.34 16.37 4.50
N VAL A 21 -6.62 16.28 5.63
CA VAL A 21 -5.88 17.42 6.21
C VAL A 21 -4.85 17.96 5.22
N LEU A 22 -4.12 17.10 4.50
CA LEU A 22 -3.17 17.52 3.46
C LEU A 22 -3.87 18.15 2.25
N GLY A 23 -5.05 17.63 1.89
CA GLY A 23 -5.90 18.13 0.81
C GLY A 23 -6.36 19.58 1.01
N GLU A 24 -6.47 20.04 2.26
CA GLU A 24 -6.74 21.45 2.58
C GLU A 24 -5.59 22.39 2.17
N PHE A 25 -4.37 21.87 2.04
CA PHE A 25 -3.19 22.65 1.66
C PHE A 25 -2.84 22.50 0.19
N THR A 26 -2.96 21.30 -0.37
CA THR A 26 -2.67 21.06 -1.79
C THR A 26 -3.54 19.95 -2.36
N PRO A 27 -4.05 20.11 -3.59
CA PRO A 27 -4.74 19.03 -4.29
C PRO A 27 -3.77 17.95 -4.82
N VAL A 28 -2.46 18.21 -4.83
CA VAL A 28 -1.45 17.30 -5.39
C VAL A 28 -0.82 16.48 -4.26
N VAL A 29 -1.56 15.46 -3.82
CA VAL A 29 -1.16 14.55 -2.74
C VAL A 29 -1.09 13.12 -3.27
N GLN A 30 0.05 12.46 -3.07
CA GLN A 30 0.26 11.05 -3.41
C GLN A 30 0.38 10.22 -2.14
N ALA A 31 -0.58 9.32 -1.95
CA ALA A 31 -0.54 8.35 -0.88
C ALA A 31 0.47 7.23 -1.17
N LEU A 32 1.39 6.98 -0.24
CA LEU A 32 2.33 5.86 -0.26
C LEU A 32 2.19 5.05 1.04
N PRO A 33 1.13 4.23 1.19
CA PRO A 33 0.93 3.40 2.37
C PRO A 33 2.14 2.49 2.63
N PRO A 34 2.40 2.12 3.90
CA PRO A 34 1.53 2.32 5.07
C PRO A 34 1.74 3.63 5.83
N ASP A 35 2.83 4.35 5.56
CA ASP A 35 3.38 5.34 6.49
C ASP A 35 3.99 6.58 5.83
N VAL A 36 3.89 6.69 4.50
CA VAL A 36 4.43 7.80 3.73
C VAL A 36 3.34 8.51 2.95
N VAL A 37 3.43 9.84 2.88
CA VAL A 37 2.63 10.67 1.96
C VAL A 37 3.53 11.71 1.31
N LEU A 38 3.40 11.90 0.01
CA LEU A 38 4.03 12.99 -0.73
C LEU A 38 3.01 14.07 -1.05
N ALA A 39 3.40 15.33 -0.97
CA ALA A 39 2.55 16.45 -1.30
C ALA A 39 3.36 17.51 -2.07
N ASP A 40 2.89 17.93 -3.24
CA ASP A 40 3.49 19.05 -3.97
C ASP A 40 2.81 20.35 -3.52
N VAL A 41 3.57 21.22 -2.85
CA VAL A 41 3.09 22.51 -2.31
C VAL A 41 3.53 23.68 -3.17
N THR A 42 4.01 23.45 -4.40
CA THR A 42 4.49 24.52 -5.29
C THR A 42 3.43 25.59 -5.53
N GLY A 43 2.17 25.20 -5.78
CA GLY A 43 1.05 26.14 -5.91
C GLY A 43 0.60 26.75 -4.58
N SER A 44 0.68 25.96 -3.49
CA SER A 44 0.23 26.35 -2.15
C SER A 44 1.10 27.44 -1.53
N VAL A 45 2.42 27.41 -1.76
CA VAL A 45 3.37 28.44 -1.28
C VAL A 45 2.90 29.83 -1.70
N ARG A 46 2.49 29.98 -2.97
CA ARG A 46 1.96 31.24 -3.51
C ARG A 46 0.59 31.58 -2.93
N TYR A 47 -0.30 30.60 -2.82
CA TYR A 47 -1.67 30.82 -2.33
C TYR A 47 -1.71 31.25 -0.85
N PHE A 48 -0.91 30.60 0.01
CA PHE A 48 -0.86 30.89 1.44
C PHE A 48 0.12 32.01 1.80
N GLY A 49 0.94 32.48 0.85
CA GLY A 49 1.96 33.50 1.10
C GLY A 49 3.01 33.05 2.13
N ARG A 50 3.32 31.75 2.18
CA ARG A 50 4.24 31.13 3.15
C ARG A 50 5.22 30.24 2.42
N ASP A 51 6.46 30.19 2.91
CA ASP A 51 7.43 29.23 2.40
C ASP A 51 7.03 27.78 2.70
N ALA A 52 7.68 26.83 2.02
CA ALA A 52 7.36 25.41 2.15
C ALA A 52 7.63 24.86 3.56
N VAL A 53 8.56 25.46 4.31
CA VAL A 53 8.95 25.04 5.67
C VAL A 53 7.88 25.45 6.68
N ALA A 54 7.37 26.67 6.57
CA ALA A 54 6.27 27.19 7.36
C ALA A 54 4.99 26.39 7.08
N LEU A 55 4.72 26.05 5.81
CA LEU A 55 3.60 25.17 5.46
C LEU A 55 3.77 23.77 6.08
N ALA A 56 4.96 23.17 6.01
CA ALA A 56 5.26 21.91 6.70
C ALA A 56 5.00 22.01 8.22
N GLY A 57 5.36 23.14 8.84
CA GLY A 57 5.08 23.43 10.25
C GLY A 57 3.60 23.40 10.59
N VAL A 58 2.77 24.08 9.80
CA VAL A 58 1.32 24.09 9.99
C VAL A 58 0.73 22.70 9.77
N ILE A 59 1.14 22.01 8.71
CA ILE A 59 0.67 20.66 8.39
C ILE A 59 1.00 19.69 9.52
N ARG A 60 2.25 19.69 10.03
CA ARG A 60 2.65 18.84 11.15
C ARG A 60 1.82 19.15 12.40
N MET A 61 1.68 20.43 12.75
CA MET A 61 0.88 20.85 13.91
C MET A 61 -0.57 20.38 13.80
N ARG A 62 -1.19 20.47 12.62
CA ARG A 62 -2.55 19.98 12.40
C ARG A 62 -2.64 18.45 12.46
N ALA A 63 -1.69 17.74 11.85
CA ALA A 63 -1.64 16.28 11.94
C ALA A 63 -1.51 15.80 13.39
N LEU A 64 -0.68 16.48 14.19
CA LEU A 64 -0.54 16.19 15.62
C LEU A 64 -1.82 16.53 16.39
N ALA A 65 -2.36 17.74 16.22
CA ALA A 65 -3.50 18.21 17.01
C ALA A 65 -4.83 17.50 16.68
N LEU A 66 -5.05 17.12 15.41
CA LEU A 66 -6.31 16.54 14.96
C LEU A 66 -6.30 15.00 14.97
N LEU A 67 -5.13 14.39 14.76
CA LEU A 67 -5.01 12.95 14.51
C LEU A 67 -4.00 12.26 15.44
N ASP A 68 -3.35 12.98 16.34
CA ASP A 68 -2.27 12.48 17.19
C ASP A 68 -1.14 11.82 16.36
N VAL A 69 -0.87 12.39 15.18
CA VAL A 69 0.17 11.92 14.25
C VAL A 69 1.35 12.89 14.26
N ASP A 70 2.41 12.51 14.97
CA ASP A 70 3.67 13.26 14.95
C ASP A 70 4.54 12.87 13.75
N ALA A 71 4.24 13.45 12.59
CA ALA A 71 4.96 13.16 11.35
C ALA A 71 6.30 13.91 11.26
N THR A 72 7.30 13.23 10.70
CA THR A 72 8.55 13.86 10.25
C THR A 72 8.39 14.28 8.81
N ILE A 73 8.66 15.55 8.51
CA ILE A 73 8.44 16.13 7.18
C ILE A 73 9.77 16.51 6.53
N GLY A 74 10.07 15.87 5.41
CA GLY A 74 11.17 16.26 4.52
C GLY A 74 10.70 17.26 3.48
N VAL A 75 11.46 18.33 3.28
CA VAL A 75 11.19 19.41 2.32
C VAL A 75 12.30 19.45 1.29
N ALA A 76 11.97 19.28 0.01
CA ALA A 76 12.96 19.30 -1.06
C ALA A 76 12.38 19.73 -2.42
N VAL A 77 13.24 19.81 -3.43
CA VAL A 77 12.89 20.17 -4.82
C VAL A 77 12.27 19.02 -5.61
N ASN A 78 12.52 17.77 -5.24
CA ASN A 78 12.00 16.57 -5.91
C ASN A 78 11.55 15.48 -4.90
N PRO A 79 10.77 14.46 -5.32
CA PRO A 79 10.23 13.45 -4.41
C PRO A 79 11.30 12.62 -3.71
N LEU A 80 12.33 12.17 -4.44
CA LEU A 80 13.46 11.42 -3.90
C LEU A 80 14.12 12.15 -2.72
N LEU A 81 14.52 13.40 -2.92
CA LEU A 81 15.23 14.19 -1.91
C LEU A 81 14.34 14.45 -0.67
N ALA A 82 13.05 14.71 -0.89
CA ALA A 82 12.10 14.88 0.20
C ALA A 82 11.99 13.60 1.06
N ARG A 83 11.94 12.43 0.41
CA ARG A 83 11.93 11.13 1.10
C ARG A 83 13.21 10.85 1.86
N LEU A 84 14.36 11.19 1.28
CA LEU A 84 15.66 11.04 1.92
C LEU A 84 15.81 11.95 3.14
N ALA A 85 15.31 13.19 3.08
CA ALA A 85 15.28 14.09 4.23
C ALA A 85 14.39 13.58 5.36
N ALA A 86 13.23 13.02 5.02
CA ALA A 86 12.28 12.47 5.99
C ALA A 86 12.74 11.13 6.63
N ARG A 87 13.88 10.56 6.18
CA ARG A 87 14.41 9.27 6.63
C ARG A 87 15.14 9.41 7.98
N ARG A 88 14.69 8.69 9.03
CA ARG A 88 15.24 8.54 10.42
C ARG A 88 14.79 9.55 11.51
N PRO A 89 14.96 9.22 12.81
CA PRO A 89 14.14 8.30 13.61
C PRO A 89 13.36 9.04 14.73
N ALA A 90 13.61 10.34 14.92
CA ALA A 90 12.84 11.17 15.83
C ALA A 90 11.55 11.57 15.11
N ALA A 91 10.42 11.22 15.72
CA ALA A 91 9.14 11.76 15.34
C ALA A 91 9.20 13.29 15.45
N GLY A 92 8.52 13.96 14.53
CA GLY A 92 8.22 15.37 14.70
C GLY A 92 9.29 16.38 14.31
N ALA A 93 10.17 16.03 13.37
CA ALA A 93 11.12 16.98 12.81
C ALA A 93 10.68 17.49 11.43
N ILE A 94 11.03 18.74 11.11
CA ILE A 94 10.98 19.27 9.75
C ILE A 94 12.42 19.39 9.27
N ARG A 95 12.72 18.81 8.11
CA ARG A 95 14.08 18.78 7.55
C ARG A 95 14.05 19.27 6.12
N VAL A 96 14.94 20.19 5.82
CA VAL A 96 15.10 20.77 4.49
C VAL A 96 16.37 20.19 3.88
N VAL A 97 16.31 19.75 2.64
CA VAL A 97 17.51 19.36 1.90
C VAL A 97 18.31 20.62 1.57
N PRO A 98 19.61 20.67 1.88
CA PRO A 98 20.44 21.83 1.56
C PRO A 98 20.64 21.98 0.05
N ASP A 99 21.09 23.16 -0.38
CA ASP A 99 21.36 23.44 -1.79
C ASP A 99 22.47 22.54 -2.37
N ASP A 100 23.47 22.19 -1.54
CA ASP A 100 24.49 21.20 -1.90
C ASP A 100 23.93 19.77 -1.72
N VAL A 101 23.19 19.35 -2.74
CA VAL A 101 22.60 18.00 -2.81
C VAL A 101 23.68 16.92 -2.84
N ALA A 102 24.82 17.15 -3.48
CA ALA A 102 25.89 16.16 -3.57
C ALA A 102 26.48 15.86 -2.19
N ALA A 103 26.77 16.90 -1.39
CA ALA A 103 27.25 16.74 -0.02
C ALA A 103 26.21 16.06 0.88
N PHE A 104 24.93 16.41 0.73
CA PHE A 104 23.83 15.76 1.46
C PHE A 104 23.75 14.25 1.17
N LEU A 105 23.92 13.86 -0.10
CA LEU A 105 23.82 12.48 -0.52
C LEU A 105 25.05 11.66 -0.16
N ALA A 106 26.25 12.23 -0.23
CA ALA A 106 27.53 11.50 -0.20
C ALA A 106 27.64 10.43 0.90
N GLY A 107 27.21 10.76 2.13
CA GLY A 107 27.27 9.86 3.29
C GLY A 107 26.08 8.91 3.46
N LEU A 108 25.08 8.97 2.59
CA LEU A 108 23.90 8.10 2.70
C LEU A 108 24.23 6.68 2.26
N PRO A 109 23.80 5.65 3.02
CA PRO A 109 24.00 4.27 2.61
C PRO A 109 23.14 3.95 1.39
N ALA A 110 23.55 2.98 0.57
CA ALA A 110 22.82 2.53 -0.62
C ALA A 110 21.36 2.12 -0.30
N ALA A 111 21.14 1.50 0.85
CA ALA A 111 19.81 1.15 1.37
C ALA A 111 18.94 2.38 1.73
N ALA A 112 19.43 3.60 1.50
CA ALA A 112 18.66 4.84 1.57
C ALA A 112 17.78 5.09 0.38
N PHE A 113 18.20 4.63 -0.78
CA PHE A 113 17.51 4.95 -2.00
C PHE A 113 16.23 4.13 -2.14
N PRO A 114 15.10 4.78 -2.48
CA PRO A 114 13.88 4.07 -2.85
C PRO A 114 14.17 3.04 -3.95
N GLY A 115 13.68 1.82 -3.77
CA GLY A 115 13.93 0.71 -4.69
C GLY A 115 15.17 -0.13 -4.37
N VAL A 116 16.02 0.28 -3.42
CA VAL A 116 17.14 -0.54 -2.92
C VAL A 116 16.70 -1.33 -1.70
N GLY A 117 16.23 -2.57 -1.94
CA GLY A 117 15.88 -3.50 -0.87
C GLY A 117 17.12 -4.16 -0.21
N PRO A 118 16.94 -4.94 0.87
CA PRO A 118 18.05 -5.60 1.59
C PRO A 118 18.87 -6.56 0.72
N ALA A 119 18.27 -7.18 -0.29
CA ALA A 119 19.00 -8.04 -1.24
C ALA A 119 19.90 -7.19 -2.15
N THR A 120 19.33 -6.16 -2.78
CA THR A 120 20.04 -5.21 -3.63
C THR A 120 21.17 -4.50 -2.89
N ALA A 121 20.95 -4.07 -1.65
CA ALA A 121 21.96 -3.46 -0.82
C ALA A 121 23.13 -4.41 -0.53
N ARG A 122 22.85 -5.69 -0.25
CA ARG A 122 23.89 -6.72 -0.06
C ARG A 122 24.69 -6.97 -1.35
N THR A 123 24.02 -7.03 -2.50
CA THR A 123 24.68 -7.16 -3.79
C THR A 123 25.58 -5.95 -4.07
N LEU A 124 25.11 -4.73 -3.86
CA LEU A 124 25.92 -3.53 -4.04
C LEU A 124 27.12 -3.50 -3.08
N ALA A 125 26.92 -3.87 -1.81
CA ALA A 125 27.98 -3.97 -0.83
C ALA A 125 29.06 -5.00 -1.21
N SER A 126 28.70 -6.13 -1.85
CA SER A 126 29.70 -7.10 -2.32
C SER A 126 30.59 -6.57 -3.46
N TYR A 127 30.17 -5.49 -4.12
CA TYR A 127 30.98 -4.75 -5.10
C TYR A 127 31.63 -3.49 -4.52
N GLY A 128 31.59 -3.29 -3.20
CA GLY A 128 32.12 -2.09 -2.54
C GLY A 128 31.27 -0.84 -2.72
N LEU A 129 30.00 -0.98 -3.12
CA LEU A 129 29.07 0.13 -3.36
C LEU A 129 28.09 0.25 -2.19
N SER A 130 28.59 0.74 -1.06
CA SER A 130 27.81 0.85 0.19
C SER A 130 27.20 2.22 0.40
N THR A 131 27.72 3.26 -0.25
CA THR A 131 27.32 4.67 -0.10
C THR A 131 26.85 5.29 -1.41
N ALA A 132 26.11 6.40 -1.31
CA ALA A 132 25.69 7.18 -2.47
C ALA A 132 26.89 7.73 -3.26
N ALA A 133 27.95 8.17 -2.57
CA ALA A 133 29.15 8.70 -3.22
C ALA A 133 29.83 7.62 -4.10
N GLU A 134 29.97 6.40 -3.59
CA GLU A 134 30.54 5.28 -4.33
C GLU A 134 29.67 4.92 -5.55
N ILE A 135 28.35 4.91 -5.38
CA ILE A 135 27.40 4.66 -6.48
C ILE A 135 27.48 5.76 -7.54
N ALA A 136 27.52 7.03 -7.14
CA ALA A 136 27.62 8.18 -8.04
C ALA A 136 28.95 8.22 -8.80
N ALA A 137 30.03 7.72 -8.20
CA ALA A 137 31.33 7.59 -8.85
C ALA A 137 31.42 6.38 -9.80
N THR A 138 30.45 5.46 -9.75
CA THR A 138 30.47 4.24 -10.55
C THR A 138 29.89 4.49 -11.95
N PRO A 139 30.58 4.08 -13.03
CA PRO A 139 30.04 4.21 -14.38
C PRO A 139 28.70 3.51 -14.54
N LEU A 140 27.73 4.18 -15.17
CA LEU A 140 26.39 3.67 -15.43
C LEU A 140 26.36 2.23 -16.02
N PRO A 141 27.18 1.86 -17.03
CA PRO A 141 27.18 0.50 -17.57
C PRO A 141 27.49 -0.57 -16.52
N THR A 142 28.34 -0.25 -15.54
CA THR A 142 28.69 -1.16 -14.44
C THR A 142 27.49 -1.39 -13.52
N LEU A 143 26.78 -0.33 -13.14
CA LEU A 143 25.56 -0.45 -12.33
C LEU A 143 24.46 -1.22 -13.06
N GLN A 144 24.33 -1.02 -14.38
CA GLN A 144 23.36 -1.75 -15.20
C GLN A 144 23.70 -3.23 -15.31
N ARG A 145 24.99 -3.61 -15.32
CA ARG A 145 25.41 -5.01 -15.30
C ARG A 145 25.11 -5.68 -13.95
N ILE A 146 25.20 -4.95 -12.84
CA ILE A 146 24.95 -5.49 -11.49
C ILE A 146 23.45 -5.62 -11.21
N LEU A 147 22.66 -4.59 -11.57
CA LEU A 147 21.25 -4.47 -11.16
C LEU A 147 20.23 -4.66 -12.30
N GLY A 148 20.70 -4.74 -13.54
CA GLY A 148 19.87 -4.66 -14.74
C GLY A 148 19.71 -3.22 -15.25
N ALA A 149 19.36 -3.08 -16.53
CA ALA A 149 19.39 -1.81 -17.25
C ALA A 149 18.54 -0.70 -16.61
N ALA A 150 17.31 -1.00 -16.20
CA ALA A 150 16.37 -0.03 -15.64
C ALA A 150 16.73 0.34 -14.19
N ALA A 151 17.00 -0.65 -13.34
CA ALA A 151 17.32 -0.42 -11.92
C ALA A 151 18.69 0.27 -11.75
N GLY A 152 19.69 -0.13 -12.54
CA GLY A 152 21.01 0.50 -12.54
C GLY A 152 20.95 1.97 -12.97
N ARG A 153 20.16 2.30 -14.00
CA ARG A 153 19.95 3.69 -14.44
C ARG A 153 19.29 4.53 -13.36
N ARG A 154 18.18 4.05 -12.80
CA ARG A 154 17.45 4.77 -11.74
C ARG A 154 18.32 5.01 -10.51
N LEU A 155 19.08 4.01 -10.09
CA LEU A 155 19.96 4.16 -8.93
C LEU A 155 21.09 5.17 -9.19
N HIS A 156 21.67 5.17 -10.39
CA HIS A 156 22.67 6.16 -10.79
C HIS A 156 22.08 7.58 -10.77
N GLU A 157 20.92 7.80 -11.37
CA GLU A 157 20.20 9.09 -11.34
C GLU A 157 19.92 9.53 -9.89
N HIS A 158 19.41 8.61 -9.06
CA HIS A 158 19.14 8.89 -7.65
C HIS A 158 20.39 9.26 -6.85
N ALA A 159 21.53 8.62 -7.11
CA ALA A 159 22.79 8.93 -6.44
C ALA A 159 23.30 10.35 -6.78
N HIS A 160 22.89 10.90 -7.92
CA HIS A 160 23.09 12.31 -8.29
C HIS A 160 21.94 13.24 -7.86
N GLY A 161 20.98 12.75 -7.09
CA GLY A 161 19.82 13.52 -6.62
C GLY A 161 18.80 13.84 -7.72
N ILE A 162 18.89 13.16 -8.87
CA ILE A 162 18.00 13.36 -10.01
C ILE A 162 16.82 12.41 -9.87
N ASP A 163 15.63 12.99 -9.80
CA ASP A 163 14.36 12.27 -9.83
C ASP A 163 13.36 13.05 -10.69
N PRO A 164 13.08 12.59 -11.93
CA PRO A 164 12.13 13.25 -12.82
C PRO A 164 10.67 12.92 -12.47
N THR A 165 10.42 12.07 -11.48
CA THR A 165 9.06 11.70 -11.10
C THR A 165 8.31 12.90 -10.52
N ARG A 166 7.03 12.99 -10.84
CA ARG A 166 6.13 13.99 -10.29
C ARG A 166 5.27 13.33 -9.21
N VAL A 167 4.89 14.12 -8.20
CA VAL A 167 3.84 13.72 -7.26
C VAL A 167 2.55 13.58 -8.07
N ALA A 168 2.15 12.34 -8.32
CA ALA A 168 0.89 12.05 -8.98
C ALA A 168 -0.21 12.12 -7.92
N PRO A 169 -1.27 12.93 -8.10
CA PRO A 169 -2.46 12.85 -7.28
C PRO A 169 -3.18 11.52 -7.58
N ASP A 170 -2.63 10.45 -7.02
CA ASP A 170 -3.26 9.15 -7.03
C ASP A 170 -4.09 9.07 -5.75
N ALA A 171 -5.40 8.89 -5.90
CA ALA A 171 -6.17 8.30 -4.82
C ALA A 171 -5.44 7.01 -4.41
N PRO A 172 -5.15 6.77 -3.12
CA PRO A 172 -4.51 5.53 -2.70
C PRO A 172 -5.24 4.39 -3.40
N PRO A 173 -4.53 3.45 -4.06
CA PRO A 173 -5.20 2.36 -4.75
C PRO A 173 -6.13 1.74 -3.72
N ALA A 174 -7.43 1.80 -3.98
CA ALA A 174 -8.40 1.33 -3.01
C ALA A 174 -8.01 -0.12 -2.72
N THR A 175 -7.89 -0.45 -1.45
CA THR A 175 -7.58 -1.81 -1.00
C THR A 175 -8.71 -2.30 -0.11
N ALA A 176 -8.95 -3.60 -0.15
CA ALA A 176 -9.90 -4.24 0.74
C ALA A 176 -9.20 -5.41 1.41
N ALA A 177 -9.07 -5.35 2.73
CA ALA A 177 -8.43 -6.41 3.51
C ALA A 177 -9.44 -7.12 4.42
N VAL A 178 -9.26 -8.41 4.59
CA VAL A 178 -9.96 -9.24 5.57
C VAL A 178 -8.92 -10.01 6.37
N GLU A 179 -9.16 -10.13 7.67
CA GLU A 179 -8.22 -10.77 8.58
C GLU A 179 -8.91 -11.87 9.38
N HIS A 180 -8.17 -12.94 9.64
CA HIS A 180 -8.53 -13.99 10.57
C HIS A 180 -7.44 -14.09 11.65
N GLY A 181 -7.83 -13.88 12.90
CA GLY A 181 -6.97 -14.13 14.05
C GLY A 181 -7.30 -15.47 14.69
N PHE A 182 -6.28 -16.29 14.91
CA PHE A 182 -6.46 -17.55 15.63
C PHE A 182 -6.45 -17.31 17.15
N PRO A 183 -7.32 -17.99 17.92
CA PRO A 183 -7.36 -17.86 19.37
C PRO A 183 -6.06 -18.39 20.04
N ARG A 184 -5.46 -19.41 19.43
CA ARG A 184 -4.17 -19.99 19.82
C ARG A 184 -3.27 -20.07 18.59
N ASP A 185 -1.97 -20.18 18.80
CA ASP A 185 -1.00 -20.27 17.71
C ASP A 185 -1.26 -21.53 16.89
N GLU A 186 -1.63 -21.35 15.62
CA GLU A 186 -2.10 -22.42 14.76
C GLU A 186 -0.94 -23.03 13.96
N LEU A 187 -0.79 -24.34 14.10
CA LEU A 187 0.23 -25.15 13.43
C LEU A 187 -0.38 -26.07 12.37
N ASP A 188 -1.68 -26.33 12.44
CA ASP A 188 -2.37 -27.24 11.54
C ASP A 188 -2.56 -26.59 10.16
N PRO A 189 -1.91 -27.09 9.10
CA PRO A 189 -2.05 -26.55 7.75
C PRO A 189 -3.47 -26.69 7.20
N VAL A 190 -4.27 -27.64 7.69
CA VAL A 190 -5.68 -27.81 7.27
C VAL A 190 -6.51 -26.64 7.80
N ARG A 191 -6.40 -26.34 9.10
CA ARG A 191 -7.08 -25.19 9.73
C ARG A 191 -6.67 -23.86 9.11
N GLN A 192 -5.39 -23.70 8.77
CA GLN A 192 -4.90 -22.51 8.07
C GLN A 192 -5.54 -22.37 6.68
N ARG A 193 -5.66 -23.48 5.92
CA ARG A 193 -6.32 -23.50 4.60
C ARG A 193 -7.82 -23.22 4.70
N ASP A 194 -8.49 -23.73 5.73
CA ASP A 194 -9.92 -23.46 5.96
C ASP A 194 -10.17 -21.99 6.30
N ALA A 195 -9.35 -21.42 7.18
CA ALA A 195 -9.37 -20.00 7.49
C ALA A 195 -9.15 -19.15 6.23
N LEU A 196 -8.20 -19.54 5.38
CA LEU A 196 -7.91 -18.84 4.12
C LEU A 196 -9.06 -18.93 3.11
N THR A 197 -9.71 -20.10 3.03
CA THR A 197 -10.92 -20.30 2.22
C THR A 197 -12.03 -19.34 2.66
N HIS A 198 -12.22 -19.23 3.97
CA HIS A 198 -13.20 -18.31 4.54
C HIS A 198 -12.83 -16.84 4.28
N LEU A 199 -11.56 -16.47 4.37
CA LEU A 199 -11.09 -15.12 4.03
C LEU A 199 -11.33 -14.79 2.55
N ALA A 200 -11.01 -15.71 1.63
CA ALA A 200 -11.25 -15.51 0.20
C ALA A 200 -12.74 -15.29 -0.11
N ASP A 201 -13.62 -16.05 0.54
CA ASP A 201 -15.07 -15.90 0.38
C ASP A 201 -15.60 -14.56 0.92
N ARG A 202 -15.15 -14.16 2.12
CA ARG A 202 -15.47 -12.84 2.69
C ARG A 202 -14.95 -11.69 1.83
N LEU A 203 -13.74 -11.83 1.29
CA LEU A 203 -13.14 -10.82 0.41
C LEU A 203 -13.93 -10.71 -0.90
N GLY A 204 -14.21 -11.83 -1.58
CA GLY A 204 -15.01 -11.85 -2.80
C GLY A 204 -16.40 -11.26 -2.61
N ALA A 205 -17.11 -11.66 -1.54
CA ALA A 205 -18.41 -11.10 -1.20
C ALA A 205 -18.35 -9.58 -1.01
N ARG A 206 -17.34 -9.08 -0.30
CA ARG A 206 -17.15 -7.65 -0.08
C ARG A 206 -16.85 -6.89 -1.37
N LEU A 207 -16.00 -7.42 -2.23
CA LEU A 207 -15.69 -6.82 -3.53
C LEU A 207 -16.97 -6.70 -4.38
N ARG A 208 -17.78 -7.76 -4.44
CA ARG A 208 -19.06 -7.73 -5.17
C ARG A 208 -20.09 -6.80 -4.53
N LEU A 209 -20.17 -6.75 -3.20
CA LEU A 209 -21.05 -5.80 -2.49
C LEU A 209 -20.68 -4.33 -2.75
N THR A 210 -19.40 -4.04 -2.94
CA THR A 210 -18.89 -2.69 -3.21
C THR A 210 -18.75 -2.38 -4.70
N GLY A 211 -19.11 -3.32 -5.58
CA GLY A 211 -18.96 -3.17 -7.03
C GLY A 211 -17.50 -3.02 -7.48
N GLN A 212 -16.56 -3.61 -6.76
CA GLN A 212 -15.11 -3.53 -7.01
C GLN A 212 -14.55 -4.87 -7.53
N THR A 213 -13.42 -4.80 -8.22
CA THR A 213 -12.58 -5.93 -8.65
C THR A 213 -11.13 -5.64 -8.28
N CYS A 214 -10.30 -6.66 -8.06
CA CYS A 214 -8.88 -6.47 -7.71
C CYS A 214 -7.95 -6.97 -8.79
N ARG A 215 -6.79 -6.31 -8.98
CA ARG A 215 -5.73 -6.75 -9.90
C ARG A 215 -4.59 -7.50 -9.23
N ALA A 216 -4.46 -7.40 -7.92
CA ALA A 216 -3.47 -8.16 -7.18
C ALA A 216 -4.04 -8.63 -5.85
N LEU A 217 -3.52 -9.75 -5.37
CA LEU A 217 -3.88 -10.34 -4.09
C LEU A 217 -2.61 -10.49 -3.26
N THR A 218 -2.68 -10.00 -2.02
CA THR A 218 -1.57 -10.05 -1.06
C THR A 218 -1.99 -10.86 0.16
N LEU A 219 -1.17 -11.85 0.49
CA LEU A 219 -1.30 -12.64 1.71
C LEU A 219 -0.21 -12.23 2.69
N THR A 220 -0.63 -11.78 3.87
CA THR A 220 0.26 -11.51 5.00
C THR A 220 -0.02 -12.52 6.12
N VAL A 221 1.03 -13.22 6.53
CA VAL A 221 1.01 -14.20 7.62
C VAL A 221 1.81 -13.64 8.78
N ARG A 222 1.17 -13.45 9.93
CA ARG A 222 1.84 -13.03 11.18
C ARG A 222 2.02 -14.23 12.09
N TYR A 223 3.25 -14.42 12.57
CA TYR A 223 3.62 -15.54 13.43
C TYR A 223 3.49 -15.19 14.91
N ALA A 224 3.53 -16.21 15.77
CA ALA A 224 3.48 -16.08 17.23
C ALA A 224 4.57 -15.14 17.80
N GLY A 225 5.74 -15.07 17.15
CA GLY A 225 6.84 -14.18 17.53
C GLY A 225 6.72 -12.74 17.02
N GLY A 226 5.58 -12.32 16.49
CA GLY A 226 5.34 -10.97 15.97
C GLY A 226 5.91 -10.70 14.56
N ALA A 227 6.86 -11.50 14.09
CA ALA A 227 7.34 -11.46 12.71
C ALA A 227 6.19 -11.71 11.71
N ALA A 228 6.27 -11.09 10.54
CA ALA A 228 5.29 -11.28 9.47
C ALA A 228 5.98 -11.54 8.13
N THR A 229 5.37 -12.37 7.30
CA THR A 229 5.77 -12.58 5.91
C THR A 229 4.63 -12.20 4.99
N THR A 230 4.94 -11.42 3.96
CA THR A 230 3.97 -10.96 2.96
C THR A 230 4.37 -11.46 1.59
N ARG A 231 3.40 -11.95 0.82
CA ARG A 231 3.55 -12.31 -0.59
C ARG A 231 2.39 -11.75 -1.40
N THR A 232 2.73 -11.19 -2.55
CA THR A 232 1.77 -10.57 -3.47
C THR A 232 1.82 -11.29 -4.81
N ARG A 233 0.66 -11.50 -5.42
CA ARG A 233 0.54 -12.02 -6.78
C ARG A 233 -0.40 -11.13 -7.60
N ALA A 234 0.10 -10.68 -8.74
CA ALA A 234 -0.72 -10.03 -9.75
C ALA A 234 -1.64 -11.08 -10.41
N LEU A 235 -2.91 -10.74 -10.55
CA LEU A 235 -3.90 -11.53 -11.25
C LEU A 235 -3.80 -11.22 -12.75
N PRO A 236 -3.93 -12.23 -13.64
CA PRO A 236 -3.94 -12.00 -15.08
C PRO A 236 -5.04 -11.02 -15.51
N GLU A 237 -6.18 -11.09 -14.83
CA GLU A 237 -7.35 -10.25 -15.07
C GLU A 237 -7.90 -9.70 -13.75
N PRO A 238 -8.42 -8.45 -13.74
CA PRO A 238 -9.14 -7.93 -12.58
C PRO A 238 -10.38 -8.76 -12.28
N THR A 239 -10.51 -9.30 -11.07
CA THR A 239 -11.65 -10.15 -10.73
C THR A 239 -12.14 -9.95 -9.29
N ALA A 240 -13.41 -10.27 -9.07
CA ALA A 240 -14.04 -10.42 -7.75
C ALA A 240 -14.59 -11.84 -7.55
N HIS A 241 -14.20 -12.78 -8.41
CA HIS A 241 -14.70 -14.15 -8.42
C HIS A 241 -14.03 -14.97 -7.30
N THR A 242 -14.83 -15.42 -6.33
CA THR A 242 -14.37 -16.10 -5.11
C THR A 242 -13.51 -17.33 -5.40
N PRO A 243 -13.87 -18.25 -6.32
CA PRO A 243 -13.02 -19.37 -6.69
C PRO A 243 -11.62 -18.97 -7.15
N ARG A 244 -11.50 -17.94 -8.00
CA ARG A 244 -10.19 -17.44 -8.48
C ARG A 244 -9.37 -16.82 -7.36
N LEU A 245 -10.00 -16.02 -6.50
CA LEU A 245 -9.36 -15.45 -5.32
C LEU A 245 -8.87 -16.54 -4.35
N ARG A 246 -9.70 -17.56 -4.13
CA ARG A 246 -9.38 -18.71 -3.27
C ARG A 246 -8.21 -19.51 -3.79
N THR A 247 -8.21 -19.89 -5.08
CA THR A 247 -7.08 -20.60 -5.70
C THR A 247 -5.80 -19.78 -5.58
N THR A 248 -5.85 -18.48 -5.89
CA THR A 248 -4.68 -17.60 -5.78
C THR A 248 -4.17 -17.51 -4.34
N ALA A 249 -5.06 -17.42 -3.36
CA ALA A 249 -4.69 -17.38 -1.95
C ALA A 249 -4.00 -18.70 -1.52
N HIS A 250 -4.52 -19.86 -1.93
CA HIS A 250 -3.88 -21.14 -1.63
C HIS A 250 -2.52 -21.30 -2.29
N ASP A 251 -2.34 -20.82 -3.52
CA ASP A 251 -1.06 -20.82 -4.21
C ASP A 251 -0.04 -19.94 -3.44
N LEU A 252 -0.46 -18.75 -3.01
CA LEU A 252 0.37 -17.85 -2.19
C LEU A 252 0.76 -18.49 -0.85
N HIS A 253 -0.18 -19.15 -0.18
CA HIS A 253 0.07 -19.87 1.07
C HIS A 253 1.04 -21.05 0.88
N THR A 254 0.89 -21.80 -0.22
CA THR A 254 1.77 -22.92 -0.54
C THR A 254 3.18 -22.42 -0.88
N ALA A 255 3.30 -21.33 -1.64
CA ALA A 255 4.58 -20.71 -2.00
C ALA A 255 5.34 -20.11 -0.81
N LEU A 256 4.65 -19.77 0.29
CA LEU A 256 5.30 -19.33 1.52
C LEU A 256 6.09 -20.44 2.21
N GLY A 257 5.81 -21.71 1.90
CA GLY A 257 6.59 -22.84 2.43
C GLY A 257 6.64 -22.87 3.96
N LEU A 258 5.49 -22.68 4.62
CA LEU A 258 5.36 -22.56 6.07
C LEU A 258 5.68 -23.89 6.78
N GLN A 259 6.96 -24.26 6.88
CA GLN A 259 7.38 -25.48 7.57
C GLN A 259 7.24 -25.31 9.09
N ARG A 260 6.11 -25.81 9.64
CA ARG A 260 5.80 -25.78 11.09
C ARG A 260 5.77 -24.37 11.71
N ALA A 261 5.47 -23.35 10.91
CA ALA A 261 5.37 -21.99 11.41
C ALA A 261 4.11 -21.83 12.28
N ARG A 262 4.28 -21.28 13.49
CA ARG A 262 3.18 -20.94 14.40
C ARG A 262 2.49 -19.68 13.91
N VAL A 263 1.34 -19.83 13.25
CA VAL A 263 0.59 -18.71 12.68
C VAL A 263 -0.39 -18.16 13.71
N ARG A 264 -0.38 -16.83 13.90
CA ARG A 264 -1.31 -16.14 14.78
C ARG A 264 -2.40 -15.40 14.00
N HIS A 265 -2.03 -14.79 12.86
CA HIS A 265 -2.99 -14.07 12.01
C HIS A 265 -2.72 -14.32 10.53
N LEU A 266 -3.81 -14.39 9.77
CA LEU A 266 -3.82 -14.39 8.31
C LEU A 266 -4.58 -13.17 7.82
N THR A 267 -3.95 -12.35 6.99
CA THR A 267 -4.59 -11.20 6.35
C THR A 267 -4.55 -11.39 4.84
N LEU A 268 -5.70 -11.26 4.19
CA LEU A 268 -5.84 -11.27 2.74
C LEU A 268 -6.26 -9.89 2.28
N THR A 269 -5.41 -9.26 1.46
CA THR A 269 -5.61 -7.90 0.96
C THR A 269 -5.76 -7.92 -0.56
N ALA A 270 -6.90 -7.42 -1.03
CA ALA A 270 -7.12 -7.08 -2.42
C ALA A 270 -6.51 -5.72 -2.74
N GLU A 271 -5.64 -5.67 -3.74
CA GLU A 271 -4.91 -4.47 -4.16
C GLU A 271 -5.35 -4.00 -5.55
N ALA A 272 -5.09 -2.71 -5.80
CA ALA A 272 -5.44 -2.03 -7.04
C ALA A 272 -6.92 -2.25 -7.42
N LEU A 273 -7.82 -1.91 -6.48
CA LEU A 273 -9.25 -2.04 -6.73
C LEU A 273 -9.71 -1.12 -7.85
N ARG A 274 -10.58 -1.65 -8.70
CA ARG A 274 -11.21 -0.93 -9.81
C ARG A 274 -12.71 -1.20 -9.83
N PRO A 275 -13.53 -0.23 -10.27
CA PRO A 275 -14.96 -0.45 -10.49
C PRO A 275 -15.17 -1.65 -11.40
N ALA A 276 -16.06 -2.56 -11.02
CA ALA A 276 -16.35 -3.79 -11.78
C ALA A 276 -16.79 -3.50 -13.22
N ALA A 277 -17.46 -2.36 -13.46
CA ALA A 277 -17.86 -1.91 -14.80
C ALA A 277 -16.67 -1.61 -15.74
N SER A 278 -15.48 -1.36 -15.20
CA SER A 278 -14.25 -1.08 -15.97
C SER A 278 -13.38 -2.32 -16.20
N ALA A 279 -13.76 -3.47 -15.63
CA ALA A 279 -13.03 -4.72 -15.80
C ALA A 279 -13.54 -5.41 -17.08
N THR A 280 -12.69 -5.49 -18.10
CA THR A 280 -12.94 -6.35 -19.26
C THR A 280 -12.92 -7.79 -18.80
N ARG A 281 -14.09 -8.44 -18.78
CA ARG A 281 -14.23 -9.88 -18.51
C ARG A 281 -13.90 -10.63 -19.80
N GLN A 282 -12.92 -11.53 -19.76
CA GLN A 282 -12.88 -12.59 -20.76
C GLN A 282 -13.98 -13.60 -20.39
N LEU A 283 -14.95 -13.81 -21.28
CA LEU A 283 -15.96 -14.86 -21.11
C LEU A 283 -15.25 -16.21 -21.21
N ALA A 284 -15.05 -16.87 -20.08
CA ALA A 284 -14.62 -18.25 -20.07
C ALA A 284 -15.82 -19.11 -20.53
N PHE A 285 -15.67 -19.84 -21.63
CA PHE A 285 -16.67 -20.82 -22.09
C PHE A 285 -16.62 -22.11 -21.23
N ASP A 286 -16.53 -21.97 -19.91
CA ASP A 286 -16.53 -23.09 -18.96
C ASP A 286 -17.86 -23.13 -18.18
N PRO A 287 -18.73 -24.13 -18.41
CA PRO A 287 -19.99 -24.29 -17.70
C PRO A 287 -19.86 -24.35 -16.16
N ALA A 288 -18.69 -24.74 -15.64
CA ALA A 288 -18.43 -24.78 -14.21
C ALA A 288 -18.29 -23.36 -13.61
N ASP A 289 -17.70 -22.43 -14.35
CA ASP A 289 -17.50 -21.02 -13.95
C ASP A 289 -18.86 -20.30 -13.88
N ASP A 290 -19.73 -20.54 -14.87
CA ASP A 290 -21.09 -19.99 -14.90
C ASP A 290 -21.99 -20.53 -13.77
N LYS A 291 -21.79 -21.79 -13.37
CA LYS A 291 -22.47 -22.35 -12.20
C LYS A 291 -21.97 -21.70 -10.91
N ALA A 292 -20.65 -21.51 -10.79
CA ALA A 292 -20.06 -20.85 -9.62
C ALA A 292 -20.55 -19.40 -9.48
N HIS A 293 -20.62 -18.64 -10.57
CA HIS A 293 -21.19 -17.29 -10.55
C HIS A 293 -22.65 -17.25 -10.09
N ARG A 294 -23.50 -18.17 -10.58
CA ARG A 294 -24.90 -18.27 -10.12
C ARG A 294 -25.01 -18.58 -8.63
N ILE A 295 -24.10 -19.42 -8.11
CA ILE A 295 -24.02 -19.73 -6.67
C ILE A 295 -23.59 -18.49 -5.88
N GLU A 296 -22.59 -17.73 -6.36
CA GLU A 296 -22.15 -16.50 -5.73
C GLU A 296 -23.27 -15.46 -5.65
N GLU A 297 -24.01 -15.25 -6.74
CA GLU A 297 -25.15 -14.33 -6.76
C GLU A 297 -26.24 -14.76 -5.77
N ALA A 298 -26.56 -16.06 -5.71
CA ALA A 298 -27.53 -16.58 -4.77
C ALA A 298 -27.06 -16.42 -3.31
N ALA A 299 -25.79 -16.72 -3.03
CA ALA A 299 -25.19 -16.55 -1.72
C ALA A 299 -25.17 -15.07 -1.29
N ASP A 300 -24.83 -14.17 -2.20
CA ASP A 300 -24.80 -12.74 -1.93
C ASP A 300 -26.21 -12.17 -1.70
N ARG A 301 -27.23 -12.64 -2.44
CA ARG A 301 -28.64 -12.31 -2.14
C ARG A 301 -29.05 -12.77 -0.75
N ALA A 302 -28.68 -13.98 -0.35
CA ALA A 302 -28.95 -14.48 1.00
C ALA A 302 -28.23 -13.64 2.07
N ARG A 303 -26.97 -13.27 1.85
CA ARG A 303 -26.20 -12.42 2.78
C ARG A 303 -26.77 -11.01 2.92
N ARG A 304 -27.29 -10.42 1.83
CA ARG A 304 -27.96 -9.12 1.88
C ARG A 304 -29.23 -9.15 2.73
N ARG A 305 -29.97 -10.27 2.71
CA ARG A 305 -31.25 -10.41 3.43
C ARG A 305 -31.08 -10.86 4.89
N PHE A 306 -30.15 -11.77 5.15
CA PHE A 306 -30.03 -12.45 6.45
C PHE A 306 -28.72 -12.15 7.19
N GLY A 307 -27.88 -11.27 6.64
CA GLY A 307 -26.61 -10.87 7.24
C GLY A 307 -25.39 -11.62 6.66
N PRO A 308 -24.18 -11.14 6.96
CA PRO A 308 -22.96 -11.57 6.28
C PRO A 308 -22.54 -13.02 6.60
N ASP A 309 -23.08 -13.60 7.69
CA ASP A 309 -22.81 -14.96 8.14
C ASP A 309 -23.87 -15.98 7.65
N ALA A 310 -24.87 -15.54 6.89
CA ALA A 310 -25.97 -16.40 6.42
C ALA A 310 -25.50 -17.54 5.50
N VAL A 311 -24.46 -17.29 4.71
CA VAL A 311 -23.84 -18.30 3.83
C VAL A 311 -22.34 -18.26 4.03
N ARG A 312 -21.77 -19.40 4.43
CA ARG A 312 -20.34 -19.61 4.64
C ARG A 312 -19.91 -20.97 4.09
N PRO A 313 -18.63 -21.13 3.69
CA PRO A 313 -18.10 -22.43 3.33
C PRO A 313 -18.28 -23.44 4.48
N ALA A 314 -18.61 -24.68 4.15
CA ALA A 314 -18.79 -25.74 5.15
C ALA A 314 -17.53 -25.96 5.99
N SER A 315 -16.34 -25.82 5.40
CA SER A 315 -15.05 -25.91 6.10
C SER A 315 -14.84 -24.79 7.14
N ALA A 316 -15.63 -23.72 7.10
CA ALA A 316 -15.59 -22.65 8.09
C ALA A 316 -16.53 -22.89 9.28
N LEU A 317 -17.24 -24.03 9.35
CA LEU A 317 -18.08 -24.39 10.49
C LEU A 317 -17.20 -24.67 11.72
N GLY A 318 -17.03 -23.65 12.58
CA GLY A 318 -16.19 -23.69 13.78
C GLY A 318 -15.11 -22.61 13.83
N ALA A 319 -14.83 -21.93 12.71
CA ALA A 319 -13.89 -20.81 12.65
C ALA A 319 -14.54 -19.52 13.21
N THR A 320 -14.25 -19.19 14.46
CA THR A 320 -14.58 -17.88 15.08
C THR A 320 -13.36 -16.95 14.97
N GLY A 321 -13.56 -15.65 14.74
CA GLY A 321 -12.47 -14.65 14.76
C GLY A 321 -12.16 -13.92 13.44
N VAL A 322 -13.10 -13.86 12.50
CA VAL A 322 -12.89 -13.20 11.20
C VAL A 322 -13.35 -11.75 11.28
N ARG A 323 -12.42 -10.81 11.06
CA ARG A 323 -12.69 -9.37 11.08
C ARG A 323 -12.51 -8.79 9.69
N THR A 324 -13.52 -8.04 9.24
CA THR A 324 -13.42 -7.25 8.02
C THR A 324 -12.70 -5.95 8.34
N LEU A 325 -11.54 -5.71 7.73
CA LEU A 325 -10.82 -4.46 7.88
C LEU A 325 -11.45 -3.44 6.93
N ARG A 326 -12.14 -2.42 7.45
CA ARG A 326 -12.85 -1.42 6.64
C ARG A 326 -11.94 -0.84 5.55
N PRO A 327 -12.45 -0.66 4.31
CA PRO A 327 -11.65 -0.04 3.25
C PRO A 327 -11.50 1.44 3.58
N ALA A 328 -10.39 2.04 3.12
CA ALA A 328 -10.34 3.48 2.91
C ALA A 328 -11.38 3.80 1.82
N LEU A 329 -12.52 4.37 2.21
CA LEU A 329 -13.48 4.92 1.25
C LEU A 329 -12.91 6.24 0.72
N PRO A 330 -12.87 6.47 -0.60
CA PRO A 330 -12.80 7.82 -1.13
C PRO A 330 -14.15 8.49 -0.86
N THR A 331 -14.20 9.42 0.09
CA THR A 331 -15.33 10.33 0.25
C THR A 331 -15.25 11.39 -0.83
N HIS A 332 -15.92 11.18 -1.96
CA HIS A 332 -16.30 12.29 -2.82
C HIS A 332 -17.44 13.06 -2.13
N PRO A 333 -17.32 14.37 -1.89
CA PRO A 333 -18.47 15.18 -1.54
C PRO A 333 -19.40 15.27 -2.77
N ASP A 334 -20.61 14.75 -2.59
CA ASP A 334 -21.74 14.82 -3.51
C ASP A 334 -22.02 16.31 -3.81
N THR A 335 -21.64 16.79 -5.00
CA THR A 335 -22.05 18.11 -5.51
C THR A 335 -23.53 18.08 -5.86
N ARG A 336 -24.40 18.16 -4.84
CA ARG A 336 -25.81 18.47 -5.03
C ARG A 336 -26.01 19.98 -5.12
N SER A 337 -26.21 20.43 -6.35
CA SER A 337 -27.16 21.45 -6.77
C SER A 337 -27.71 22.36 -5.67
N ARG A 338 -27.19 23.60 -5.59
CA ARG A 338 -28.01 24.76 -5.21
C ARG A 338 -28.24 25.61 -6.45
N LYS A 339 -29.33 25.28 -7.14
CA LYS A 339 -30.05 26.20 -8.02
C LYS A 339 -31.01 26.97 -7.12
N THR A 340 -30.73 28.25 -6.89
CA THR A 340 -31.75 29.26 -6.54
C THR A 340 -31.12 30.64 -6.71
N LEU A 341 -31.43 31.26 -7.86
CA LEU A 341 -31.72 32.69 -7.95
C LEU A 341 -33.05 32.96 -7.20
N PRO A 342 -33.40 34.20 -6.83
CA PRO A 342 -33.16 35.45 -7.53
C PRO A 342 -32.04 36.34 -6.97
#